data_AF-A7S8D3-F1
#
_entry.id   AF-A7S8D3-F1
#
_cell.length_a   1.000
_cell.length_b   1.000
_cell.length_c   1.000
_cell.angle_alpha   90.00
_cell.angle_beta   90.00
_cell.angle_gamma   90.00
#
_symmetry.space_group_name_H-M   'P 1'
#
loop_
_entity.id
_entity.type
_entity.pdbx_description
1 polymer ?
#
loop_
_entity_poly.entity_id
_entity_poly.type
_entity_poly.pdbx_seq_one_letter_code
_entity_poly.pdbx_strand_id
1 'polypeptide(L)'
;MNLHGDVFSYSRKKKEDFLKNLARENTQLLFNEIWKLPTERFEGVILAQLPAPTTVIPREKPVPKPKPLTRWEEYAKLKGIKKKKRERKVWDEEKQKWLPRYGYERGNDNTKDWLAVVPDNADPFEDQFEKRLEKKKERIAKNEYQRLRNIAKHKKVKVADRNLKPSLKQSKDQIMAAIGATRKATASVGKFTEKLAKEKVPKKAEGRKRKFDAVAGEYSSEKTKTLEVVEKMLKKGPVLDINK
;
A
#
# COMPACT_ATOMS: atom_id res chain seq x y z
N MET A 1 5.24 -68.54 7.49
CA MET A 1 5.52 -68.38 6.05
C MET A 1 5.94 -66.93 5.80
N ASN A 2 7.24 -66.69 5.69
CA ASN A 2 7.82 -65.35 5.56
C ASN A 2 7.78 -64.88 4.09
N LEU A 3 6.61 -64.43 3.62
CA LEU A 3 6.43 -63.94 2.24
C LEU A 3 6.94 -62.49 2.02
N HIS A 4 7.33 -61.77 3.06
CA HIS A 4 7.73 -60.36 2.96
C HIS A 4 9.19 -60.16 2.50
N GLY A 5 10.05 -61.19 2.58
CA GLY A 5 11.46 -61.11 2.18
C GLY A 5 11.71 -61.25 0.68
N ASP A 6 10.88 -62.03 -0.03
CA ASP A 6 11.10 -62.36 -1.45
C ASP A 6 10.62 -61.27 -2.42
N VAL A 7 9.63 -60.47 -2.04
CA VAL A 7 9.11 -59.40 -2.91
C VAL A 7 10.16 -58.31 -3.13
N PHE A 8 10.94 -57.98 -2.10
CA PHE A 8 12.02 -56.99 -2.17
C PHE A 8 13.26 -57.48 -2.93
N SER A 9 13.51 -58.79 -2.99
CA SER A 9 14.65 -59.36 -3.72
C SER A 9 14.34 -59.48 -5.22
N TYR A 10 13.12 -59.89 -5.59
CA TYR A 10 12.63 -59.95 -6.97
C TYR A 10 12.51 -58.54 -7.61
N SER A 11 12.07 -57.54 -6.81
CA SER A 11 11.99 -56.13 -7.20
C SER A 11 13.33 -55.55 -7.70
N ARG A 12 14.49 -56.02 -7.19
CA ARG A 12 15.80 -55.50 -7.62
C ARG A 12 16.24 -55.96 -9.01
N LYS A 13 15.78 -57.13 -9.48
CA LYS A 13 16.16 -57.68 -10.80
C LYS A 13 15.27 -57.15 -11.94
N LYS A 14 13.99 -56.85 -11.65
CA LYS A 14 13.00 -56.29 -12.60
C LYS A 14 12.28 -55.08 -12.01
N LYS A 15 13.07 -54.07 -11.65
CA LYS A 15 12.59 -52.87 -10.94
C LYS A 15 11.51 -52.12 -11.70
N GLU A 16 11.71 -51.91 -13.00
CA GLU A 16 10.77 -51.16 -13.84
C GLU A 16 9.42 -51.86 -13.97
N ASP A 17 9.40 -53.18 -14.20
CA ASP A 17 8.16 -53.96 -14.28
C ASP A 17 7.38 -53.93 -12.97
N PHE A 18 8.09 -54.04 -11.84
CA PHE A 18 7.48 -53.94 -10.52
C PHE A 18 6.87 -52.56 -10.27
N LEU A 19 7.63 -51.48 -10.51
CA LEU A 19 7.13 -50.11 -10.35
C LEU A 19 5.95 -49.81 -11.28
N LYS A 20 5.99 -50.31 -12.52
CA LYS A 20 4.92 -50.16 -13.49
C LYS A 20 3.64 -50.89 -13.05
N ASN A 21 3.75 -52.12 -12.56
CA ASN A 21 2.61 -52.88 -12.07
C ASN A 21 1.99 -52.22 -10.83
N LEU A 22 2.83 -51.77 -9.89
CA LEU A 22 2.38 -51.06 -8.69
C LEU A 22 1.69 -49.74 -9.05
N ALA A 23 2.27 -48.95 -9.96
CA ALA A 23 1.66 -47.72 -10.43
C ALA A 23 0.32 -47.98 -11.12
N ARG A 24 0.24 -49.01 -11.99
CA ARG A 24 -0.99 -49.43 -12.68
C ARG A 24 -2.11 -49.78 -11.71
N GLU A 25 -1.81 -50.54 -10.64
CA GLU A 25 -2.80 -50.93 -9.64
C GLU A 25 -3.34 -49.70 -8.89
N ASN A 26 -2.44 -48.80 -8.47
CA ASN A 26 -2.82 -47.56 -7.78
C ASN A 26 -3.62 -46.60 -8.68
N THR A 27 -3.24 -46.45 -9.96
CA THR A 27 -3.98 -45.60 -10.89
C THR A 27 -5.35 -46.19 -11.23
N GLN A 28 -5.47 -47.51 -11.32
CA GLN A 28 -6.78 -48.16 -11.51
C GLN A 28 -7.74 -47.81 -10.38
N LEU A 29 -7.29 -47.87 -9.12
CA LEU A 29 -8.10 -47.47 -7.96
C LEU A 29 -8.50 -45.99 -8.05
N LEU A 30 -7.58 -45.11 -8.46
CA LEU A 30 -7.86 -43.69 -8.64
C LEU A 30 -8.95 -43.43 -9.70
N PHE A 31 -8.84 -44.05 -10.87
CA PHE A 31 -9.84 -43.88 -11.94
C PHE A 31 -11.20 -44.46 -11.56
N ASN A 32 -11.23 -45.59 -10.85
CA ASN A 32 -12.47 -46.17 -10.33
C ASN A 32 -13.20 -45.19 -9.41
N GLU A 33 -12.49 -44.40 -8.59
CA GLU A 33 -13.10 -43.35 -7.77
C GLU A 33 -13.52 -42.13 -8.59
N ILE A 34 -12.72 -41.68 -9.56
CA ILE A 34 -13.05 -40.55 -10.43
C ILE A 34 -14.33 -40.83 -11.23
N TRP A 35 -14.53 -42.05 -11.74
CA TRP A 35 -15.73 -42.41 -12.49
C TRP A 35 -17.01 -42.53 -11.65
N LYS A 36 -16.89 -42.62 -10.31
CA LYS A 36 -18.05 -42.54 -9.40
C LYS A 36 -18.52 -41.10 -9.17
N LEU A 37 -17.71 -40.09 -9.49
CA LEU A 37 -18.05 -38.69 -9.27
C LEU A 37 -19.18 -38.23 -10.21
N PRO A 38 -19.99 -37.24 -9.78
CA PRO A 38 -21.05 -36.70 -10.63
C PRO A 38 -20.45 -36.04 -11.88
N THR A 39 -21.06 -36.33 -13.03
CA THR A 39 -20.63 -35.80 -14.32
C THR A 39 -21.63 -34.80 -14.87
N GLU A 40 -21.12 -33.69 -15.40
CA GLU A 40 -21.88 -32.64 -16.08
C GLU A 40 -21.50 -32.58 -17.55
N ARG A 41 -22.49 -32.35 -18.41
CA ARG A 41 -22.24 -32.09 -19.84
C ARG A 41 -22.22 -30.60 -20.08
N PHE A 42 -21.04 -30.08 -20.42
CA PHE A 42 -20.88 -28.67 -20.77
C PHE A 42 -20.32 -28.58 -22.20
N GLU A 43 -21.02 -27.88 -23.09
CA GLU A 43 -20.61 -27.68 -24.49
C GLU A 43 -20.24 -28.98 -25.25
N GLY A 44 -20.92 -30.10 -24.93
CA GLY A 44 -20.66 -31.40 -25.55
C GLY A 44 -19.52 -32.21 -24.93
N VAL A 45 -18.85 -31.70 -23.88
CA VAL A 45 -17.80 -32.40 -23.13
C VAL A 45 -18.35 -32.91 -21.79
N ILE A 46 -17.96 -34.13 -21.42
CA ILE A 46 -18.29 -34.72 -20.11
C ILE A 46 -17.22 -34.28 -19.10
N LEU A 47 -17.63 -33.54 -18.07
CA LEU A 47 -16.78 -33.04 -17.00
C LEU A 47 -17.17 -33.72 -15.68
N ALA A 48 -16.20 -34.23 -14.92
CA ALA A 48 -16.44 -34.74 -13.57
C ALA A 48 -16.23 -33.62 -12.53
N GLN A 49 -17.12 -33.50 -11.55
CA GLN A 49 -16.95 -32.54 -10.46
C GLN A 49 -16.02 -33.10 -9.39
N LEU A 50 -14.83 -32.50 -9.25
CA LEU A 50 -13.87 -32.89 -8.22
C LEU A 50 -14.22 -32.27 -6.85
N PRO A 51 -14.01 -32.99 -5.73
CA PRO A 51 -14.18 -32.44 -4.41
C PRO A 51 -13.12 -31.37 -4.10
N ALA A 52 -13.37 -30.56 -3.07
CA ALA A 52 -12.38 -29.61 -2.58
C ALA A 52 -11.10 -30.35 -2.11
N PRO A 53 -9.90 -29.83 -2.39
CA PRO A 53 -8.65 -30.49 -2.04
C PRO A 53 -8.49 -30.58 -0.51
N THR A 54 -8.27 -31.79 0.00
CA THR A 54 -8.05 -32.05 1.44
C THR A 54 -6.65 -31.63 1.90
N THR A 55 -5.65 -31.77 1.03
CA THR A 55 -4.25 -31.46 1.36
C THR A 55 -4.04 -29.95 1.41
N VAL A 56 -3.72 -29.42 2.60
CA VAL A 56 -3.44 -28.00 2.79
C VAL A 56 -2.04 -27.67 2.28
N ILE A 57 -1.96 -26.94 1.17
CA ILE A 57 -0.71 -26.47 0.57
C ILE A 57 -0.49 -25.00 0.97
N PRO A 58 0.74 -24.56 1.32
CA PRO A 58 1.01 -23.16 1.64
C PRO A 58 0.71 -22.25 0.44
N ARG A 59 0.11 -21.09 0.70
CA ARG A 59 -0.17 -20.08 -0.33
C ARG A 59 1.11 -19.37 -0.76
N GLU A 60 1.22 -19.06 -2.05
CA GLU A 60 2.28 -18.20 -2.59
C GLU A 60 2.24 -16.79 -1.98
N LYS A 61 1.02 -16.22 -1.87
CA LYS A 61 0.80 -14.86 -1.39
C LYS A 61 0.02 -14.87 -0.07
N PRO A 62 0.37 -13.97 0.87
CA PRO A 62 -0.38 -13.81 2.09
C PRO A 62 -1.82 -13.42 1.78
N VAL A 63 -2.72 -13.76 2.69
CA VAL A 63 -4.12 -13.34 2.60
C VAL A 63 -4.17 -11.81 2.51
N PRO A 64 -4.93 -11.22 1.56
CA PRO A 64 -5.09 -9.78 1.47
C PRO A 64 -5.53 -9.20 2.80
N LYS A 65 -4.76 -8.25 3.34
CA LYS A 65 -5.11 -7.59 4.60
C LYS A 65 -6.42 -6.81 4.43
N PRO A 66 -7.32 -6.82 5.43
CA PRO A 66 -8.52 -6.00 5.37
C PRO A 66 -8.14 -4.54 5.17
N LYS A 67 -8.90 -3.82 4.35
CA LYS A 67 -8.63 -2.41 4.08
C LYS A 67 -8.77 -1.63 5.39
N PRO A 68 -7.72 -0.91 5.83
CA PRO A 68 -7.83 -0.06 7.00
C PRO A 68 -8.85 1.05 6.76
N LEU A 69 -9.58 1.43 7.82
CA LEU A 69 -10.61 2.46 7.76
C LEU A 69 -10.01 3.83 7.46
N THR A 70 -10.59 4.55 6.51
CA THR A 70 -10.25 5.95 6.24
C THR A 70 -10.74 6.86 7.36
N ARG A 71 -10.18 8.07 7.48
CA ARG A 71 -10.60 9.04 8.51
C ARG A 71 -12.10 9.37 8.47
N TRP A 72 -12.68 9.42 7.26
CA TRP A 72 -14.11 9.64 7.10
C TRP A 72 -14.93 8.42 7.54
N GLU A 73 -14.47 7.21 7.29
CA GLU A 73 -15.15 5.99 7.74
C GLU A 73 -15.03 5.82 9.26
N GLU A 74 -13.88 6.15 9.86
CA GLU A 74 -13.70 6.26 11.31
C GLU A 74 -14.76 7.23 11.89
N TYR A 75 -14.87 8.43 11.31
CA TYR A 75 -15.87 9.43 11.73
C TYR A 75 -17.32 8.96 11.53
N ALA A 76 -17.62 8.38 10.37
CA ALA A 76 -18.96 7.89 10.03
C ALA A 76 -19.38 6.76 10.98
N LYS A 77 -18.46 5.86 11.34
CA LYS A 77 -18.70 4.81 12.32
C LYS A 77 -18.97 5.39 13.71
N LEU A 78 -18.18 6.36 14.16
CA LEU A 78 -18.37 7.05 15.44
C LEU A 78 -19.71 7.80 15.52
N LYS A 79 -20.14 8.40 14.41
CA LYS A 79 -21.41 9.14 14.33
C LYS A 79 -22.60 8.28 13.92
N GLY A 80 -22.42 6.98 13.67
CA GLY A 80 -23.49 6.10 13.18
C GLY A 80 -24.04 6.47 11.80
N ILE A 81 -23.27 7.18 10.98
CA ILE A 81 -23.69 7.59 9.64
C ILE A 81 -23.66 6.37 8.71
N LYS A 82 -24.84 5.85 8.38
CA LYS A 82 -25.00 4.73 7.45
C LYS A 82 -24.89 5.20 6.00
N LYS A 83 -24.08 4.49 5.19
CA LYS A 83 -23.96 4.75 3.75
C LYS A 83 -25.25 4.32 3.04
N LYS A 84 -26.00 5.28 2.48
CA LYS A 84 -27.17 5.02 1.63
C LYS A 84 -26.80 4.96 0.15
N LYS A 85 -27.46 4.09 -0.62
CA LYS A 85 -27.36 4.07 -2.08
C LYS A 85 -27.96 5.38 -2.61
N ARG A 86 -27.24 6.05 -3.52
CA ARG A 86 -27.75 7.23 -4.24
C ARG A 86 -28.13 6.82 -5.65
N GLU A 87 -29.21 7.40 -6.16
CA GLU A 87 -29.68 7.15 -7.52
C GLU A 87 -28.76 7.78 -8.57
N ARG A 88 -28.65 7.10 -9.72
CA ARG A 88 -27.83 7.52 -10.85
C ARG A 88 -28.41 8.73 -11.57
N LYS A 89 -29.74 8.83 -11.63
CA LYS A 89 -30.46 9.96 -12.24
C LYS A 89 -31.04 10.86 -11.16
N VAL A 90 -31.20 12.13 -11.49
CA VAL A 90 -31.83 13.17 -10.68
C VAL A 90 -32.85 13.86 -11.58
N TRP A 91 -34.04 14.12 -11.06
CA TRP A 91 -35.06 14.89 -11.76
C TRP A 91 -34.59 16.34 -11.91
N ASP A 92 -34.57 16.83 -13.14
CA ASP A 92 -34.30 18.23 -13.45
C ASP A 92 -35.64 18.93 -13.68
N GLU A 93 -35.96 19.92 -12.84
CA GLU A 93 -37.24 20.64 -12.86
C GLU A 93 -37.40 21.51 -14.11
N GLU A 94 -36.31 22.11 -14.60
CA GLU A 94 -36.35 23.01 -15.77
C GLU A 94 -36.64 22.25 -17.06
N LYS A 95 -36.03 21.07 -17.20
CA LYS A 95 -36.16 20.22 -18.40
C LYS A 95 -37.24 19.17 -18.28
N GLN A 96 -37.84 19.03 -17.10
CA GLN A 96 -38.80 17.98 -16.74
C GLN A 96 -38.34 16.58 -17.18
N LYS A 97 -37.07 16.27 -16.95
CA LYS A 97 -36.42 15.02 -17.41
C LYS A 97 -35.51 14.45 -16.34
N TRP A 98 -35.43 13.12 -16.30
CA TRP A 98 -34.47 12.39 -15.47
C TRP A 98 -33.08 12.41 -16.10
N LEU A 99 -32.21 13.28 -15.61
CA LEU A 99 -30.83 13.43 -16.09
C LEU A 99 -29.83 12.72 -15.19
N PRO A 100 -28.65 12.32 -15.69
CA PRO A 100 -27.59 11.77 -14.86
C PRO A 100 -27.17 12.72 -13.74
N ARG A 101 -26.78 12.20 -12.57
CA ARG A 101 -26.26 13.00 -11.45
C ARG A 101 -24.86 13.58 -11.75
N TYR A 102 -24.09 12.90 -12.59
CA TYR A 102 -22.75 13.28 -13.00
C TYR A 102 -22.49 12.79 -14.42
N GLY A 103 -21.55 13.41 -15.13
CA GLY A 103 -21.20 13.08 -16.52
C GLY A 103 -21.77 14.07 -17.52
N TYR A 104 -21.92 13.61 -18.77
CA TYR A 104 -22.51 14.39 -19.87
C TYR A 104 -23.98 14.70 -19.59
N GLU A 105 -24.39 15.94 -19.87
CA GLU A 105 -25.77 16.43 -19.66
C GLU A 105 -26.36 16.11 -18.28
N ARG A 106 -25.53 16.24 -17.24
CA ARG A 106 -25.98 16.04 -15.86
C ARG A 106 -27.07 17.03 -15.46
N GLY A 107 -27.95 16.62 -14.56
CA GLY A 107 -28.91 17.51 -13.92
C GLY A 107 -28.21 18.53 -13.02
N ASN A 108 -28.81 19.72 -12.88
CA ASN A 108 -28.28 20.85 -12.10
C ASN A 108 -26.85 21.25 -12.52
N ASP A 109 -26.66 21.57 -13.81
CA ASP A 109 -25.35 21.90 -14.36
C ASP A 109 -25.04 23.40 -14.31
N ASN A 110 -24.47 23.85 -13.17
CA ASN A 110 -24.11 25.26 -12.91
C ASN A 110 -23.04 25.86 -13.85
N THR A 111 -22.59 25.12 -14.88
CA THR A 111 -21.65 25.61 -15.90
C THR A 111 -22.33 26.19 -17.12
N LYS A 112 -23.63 25.91 -17.31
CA LYS A 112 -24.42 26.47 -18.43
C LYS A 112 -25.23 27.70 -18.04
N ASP A 113 -25.11 28.15 -16.79
CA ASP A 113 -25.72 29.37 -16.29
C ASP A 113 -25.22 30.55 -17.13
N TRP A 114 -26.13 31.26 -17.79
CA TRP A 114 -25.81 32.46 -18.58
C TRP A 114 -25.62 33.71 -17.69
N LEU A 115 -26.12 33.67 -16.45
CA LEU A 115 -26.04 34.76 -15.47
C LEU A 115 -25.53 34.24 -14.13
N ALA A 116 -24.51 34.89 -13.58
CA ALA A 116 -24.05 34.67 -12.22
C ALA A 116 -24.37 35.90 -11.36
N VAL A 117 -25.23 35.74 -10.35
CA VAL A 117 -25.54 36.81 -9.38
C VAL A 117 -24.29 37.12 -8.55
N VAL A 118 -23.89 38.39 -8.53
CA VAL A 118 -22.82 38.90 -7.67
C VAL A 118 -23.41 39.13 -6.28
N PRO A 119 -22.88 38.51 -5.22
CA PRO A 119 -23.33 38.77 -3.86
C PRO A 119 -23.04 40.23 -3.45
N ASP A 120 -23.93 40.84 -2.67
CA ASP A 120 -23.82 42.26 -2.25
C ASP A 120 -22.54 42.61 -1.47
N ASN A 121 -21.85 41.60 -0.93
CA ASN A 121 -20.61 41.73 -0.16
C ASN A 121 -19.35 41.32 -0.96
N ALA A 122 -19.48 41.12 -2.27
CA ALA A 122 -18.36 40.78 -3.15
C ALA A 122 -17.82 42.01 -3.88
N ASP A 123 -16.54 41.95 -4.27
CA ASP A 123 -15.91 42.98 -5.08
C ASP A 123 -16.59 43.04 -6.47
N PRO A 124 -17.13 44.20 -6.89
CA PRO A 124 -17.77 44.35 -8.20
C PRO A 124 -16.88 44.03 -9.40
N PHE A 125 -15.55 44.05 -9.24
CA PHE A 125 -14.60 43.77 -10.32
C PHE A 125 -14.17 42.28 -10.42
N GLU A 126 -14.66 41.41 -9.54
CA GLU A 126 -14.28 39.99 -9.52
C GLU A 126 -15.20 39.13 -10.41
N ASP A 127 -14.62 38.38 -11.35
CA ASP A 127 -15.37 37.43 -12.18
C ASP A 127 -15.87 36.24 -11.34
N GLN A 128 -17.19 36.16 -11.17
CA GLN A 128 -17.84 35.10 -10.42
C GLN A 128 -17.73 33.72 -11.09
N PHE A 129 -17.58 33.66 -12.42
CA PHE A 129 -17.40 32.39 -13.13
C PHE A 129 -16.00 31.82 -12.86
N GLU A 130 -14.96 32.65 -12.95
CA GLU A 130 -13.59 32.26 -12.61
C GLU A 130 -13.51 31.77 -11.16
N LYS A 131 -14.06 32.52 -10.21
CA LYS A 131 -14.12 32.13 -8.79
C LYS A 131 -14.81 30.78 -8.58
N ARG A 132 -15.89 30.49 -9.30
CA ARG A 132 -16.58 29.17 -9.25
C ARG A 132 -15.67 28.05 -9.73
N LEU A 133 -14.92 28.27 -10.81
CA LEU A 133 -13.97 27.30 -11.35
C LEU A 133 -12.80 27.05 -10.39
N GLU A 134 -12.23 28.11 -9.81
CA GLU A 134 -11.17 28.01 -8.81
C GLU A 134 -11.63 27.23 -7.58
N LYS A 135 -12.78 27.61 -7.00
CA LYS A 135 -13.39 26.87 -5.87
C LYS A 135 -13.62 25.39 -6.18
N LYS A 136 -13.95 25.05 -7.44
CA LYS A 136 -14.08 23.65 -7.89
C LYS A 136 -12.72 22.96 -7.93
N LYS A 137 -11.70 23.58 -8.53
CA LYS A 137 -10.32 23.07 -8.58
C LYS A 137 -9.77 22.83 -7.18
N GLU A 138 -9.94 23.79 -6.28
CA GLU A 138 -9.51 23.68 -4.87
C GLU A 138 -10.17 22.51 -4.15
N ARG A 139 -11.49 22.31 -4.35
CA ARG A 139 -12.22 21.20 -3.74
C ARG A 139 -11.73 19.84 -4.24
N ILE A 140 -11.42 19.74 -5.53
CA ILE A 140 -10.85 18.54 -6.15
C ILE A 140 -9.45 18.28 -5.57
N ALA A 141 -8.59 19.29 -5.57
CA ALA A 141 -7.24 19.20 -5.01
C ALA A 141 -7.26 18.82 -3.52
N LYS A 142 -8.18 19.38 -2.73
CA LYS A 142 -8.38 19.04 -1.31
C LYS A 142 -8.80 17.58 -1.12
N ASN A 143 -9.66 17.05 -1.99
CA ASN A 143 -10.07 15.64 -1.96
C ASN A 143 -8.88 14.72 -2.28
N GLU A 144 -8.14 15.01 -3.34
CA GLU A 144 -6.94 14.24 -3.71
C GLU A 144 -5.87 14.27 -2.63
N TYR A 145 -5.64 15.44 -2.04
CA TYR A 145 -4.72 15.58 -0.90
C TYR A 145 -5.15 14.72 0.28
N GLN A 146 -6.44 14.71 0.66
CA GLN A 146 -6.95 13.85 1.72
C GLN A 146 -6.83 12.36 1.38
N ARG A 147 -7.09 11.98 0.12
CA ARG A 147 -6.88 10.61 -0.37
C ARG A 147 -5.43 10.18 -0.23
N LEU A 148 -4.47 10.99 -0.68
CA LEU A 148 -3.04 10.72 -0.56
C LEU A 148 -2.60 10.61 0.89
N ARG A 149 -3.13 11.49 1.77
CA ARG A 149 -2.84 11.45 3.20
C ARG A 149 -3.35 10.16 3.86
N ASN A 150 -4.54 9.70 3.51
CA ASN A 150 -5.07 8.42 4.00
C ASN A 150 -4.21 7.25 3.49
N ILE A 151 -3.87 7.21 2.19
CA ILE A 151 -3.00 6.18 1.62
C ILE A 151 -1.65 6.13 2.34
N ALA A 152 -1.05 7.29 2.61
CA ALA A 152 0.22 7.35 3.30
C ALA A 152 0.13 6.90 4.76
N LYS A 153 -0.94 7.27 5.49
CA LYS A 153 -1.23 6.75 6.85
C LYS A 153 -1.32 5.22 6.82
N HIS A 154 -1.99 4.66 5.82
CA HIS A 154 -2.16 3.22 5.67
C HIS A 154 -0.86 2.49 5.31
N LYS A 155 -0.05 3.05 4.42
CA LYS A 155 1.25 2.50 4.03
C LYS A 155 2.36 2.78 5.06
N LYS A 156 2.06 3.50 6.16
CA LYS A 156 3.03 3.97 7.16
C LYS A 156 4.22 4.71 6.53
N VAL A 157 3.99 5.36 5.39
CA VAL A 157 5.02 6.17 4.73
C VAL A 157 5.16 7.45 5.54
N LYS A 158 6.40 7.81 5.91
CA LYS A 158 6.70 9.10 6.53
C LYS A 158 6.45 10.19 5.50
N VAL A 159 5.22 10.71 5.45
CA VAL A 159 4.96 11.97 4.78
C VAL A 159 5.66 13.01 5.63
N ALA A 160 6.59 13.77 5.04
CA ALA A 160 7.07 14.97 5.69
C ALA A 160 5.81 15.77 6.04
N ASP A 161 5.53 15.95 7.33
CA ASP A 161 4.44 16.80 7.78
C ASP A 161 4.76 18.18 7.24
N ARG A 162 4.22 18.49 6.06
CA ARG A 162 4.16 19.84 5.52
C ARG A 162 3.12 20.65 6.29
N ASN A 163 2.98 20.39 7.59
CA ASN A 163 2.53 21.36 8.56
C ASN A 163 3.62 22.43 8.70
N LEU A 164 3.96 23.10 7.58
CA LEU A 164 4.25 24.52 7.56
C LEU A 164 2.92 25.28 7.63
N LYS A 165 2.00 24.84 8.49
CA LYS A 165 1.04 25.79 9.02
C LYS A 165 1.86 26.62 10.03
N PRO A 166 1.77 27.95 10.02
CA PRO A 166 2.27 28.73 11.14
C PRO A 166 1.44 28.33 12.36
N SER A 167 1.88 27.27 13.05
CA SER A 167 1.46 27.00 14.40
C SER A 167 2.11 28.07 15.24
N LEU A 168 1.32 28.77 16.07
CA LEU A 168 1.83 29.75 17.03
C LEU A 168 2.94 29.16 17.93
N LYS A 169 3.01 27.83 18.05
CA LYS A 169 4.09 27.09 18.71
C LYS A 169 4.63 26.03 17.76
N GLN A 170 5.71 26.35 17.06
CA GLN A 170 6.50 25.34 16.33
C GLN A 170 7.46 24.64 17.30
N SER A 171 7.59 23.32 17.20
CA SER A 171 8.58 22.61 18.00
C SER A 171 9.98 22.93 17.50
N LYS A 172 10.99 22.87 18.38
CA LYS A 172 12.40 23.08 18.04
C LYS A 172 12.83 22.26 16.82
N ASP A 173 12.37 21.02 16.73
CA ASP A 173 12.71 20.11 15.63
C ASP A 173 12.07 20.54 14.29
N GLN A 174 10.85 21.08 14.32
CA GLN A 174 10.20 21.63 13.14
C GLN A 174 10.93 22.88 12.64
N ILE A 175 11.37 23.76 13.54
CA ILE A 175 12.14 24.96 13.20
C ILE A 175 13.48 24.55 12.58
N MET A 176 14.20 23.61 13.19
CA MET A 176 15.48 23.12 12.66
C MET A 176 15.32 22.43 11.29
N ALA A 177 14.24 21.67 11.10
CA ALA A 177 13.94 21.04 9.81
C ALA A 177 13.59 22.07 8.73
N ALA A 178 12.82 23.10 9.08
CA ALA A 178 12.50 24.22 8.18
C ALA A 178 13.76 24.97 7.76
N ILE A 179 14.65 25.30 8.71
CA ILE A 179 15.96 25.93 8.43
C ILE A 179 16.81 25.07 7.49
N GLY A 180 16.80 23.75 7.67
CA GLY A 180 17.52 22.83 6.78
C GLY A 180 16.95 22.79 5.36
N ALA A 181 15.62 22.82 5.24
CA ALA A 181 14.91 22.81 3.96
C ALA A 181 15.08 24.14 3.20
N THR A 182 14.94 25.28 3.87
CA THR A 182 15.13 26.61 3.27
C THR A 182 16.54 26.78 2.74
N ARG A 183 17.56 26.41 3.53
CA ARG A 183 18.97 26.49 3.09
C ARG A 183 19.27 25.60 1.86
N LYS A 184 18.62 24.44 1.75
CA LYS A 184 18.71 23.57 0.57
C LYS A 184 17.97 24.16 -0.64
N ALA A 185 16.83 24.81 -0.41
CA ALA A 185 16.06 25.46 -1.48
C ALA A 185 16.78 26.69 -2.03
N THR A 186 17.43 27.50 -1.17
CA THR A 186 18.18 28.68 -1.61
C THR A 186 19.47 28.33 -2.34
N ALA A 187 19.98 27.11 -2.23
CA ALA A 187 21.13 26.60 -2.98
C ALA A 187 20.89 26.42 -4.50
N SER A 188 19.86 27.05 -5.07
CA SER A 188 19.64 27.09 -6.50
C SER A 188 20.77 27.88 -7.18
N VAL A 189 21.39 27.31 -8.21
CA VAL A 189 22.42 27.96 -9.03
C VAL A 189 23.70 28.33 -8.24
N GLY A 190 24.04 27.55 -7.21
CA GLY A 190 25.32 27.68 -6.51
C GLY A 190 25.48 28.95 -5.64
N LYS A 191 24.44 29.78 -5.53
CA LYS A 191 24.38 30.91 -4.61
C LYS A 191 23.81 30.44 -3.29
N PHE A 192 24.52 30.66 -2.19
CA PHE A 192 24.08 30.26 -0.85
C PHE A 192 23.84 31.50 -0.01
N THR A 193 22.77 31.50 0.81
CA THR A 193 22.60 32.52 1.85
C THR A 193 23.70 32.38 2.89
N GLU A 194 24.31 33.51 3.25
CA GLU A 194 25.33 33.57 4.29
C GLU A 194 24.77 33.13 5.65
N LYS A 195 25.65 32.53 6.45
CA LYS A 195 25.30 32.03 7.79
C LYS A 195 25.41 33.18 8.79
N LEU A 196 24.37 33.40 9.60
CA LEU A 196 24.45 34.34 10.72
C LEU A 196 25.38 33.80 11.83
N ALA A 197 26.10 34.70 12.52
CA ALA A 197 27.17 34.34 13.46
C ALA A 197 26.76 33.34 14.57
N LYS A 198 25.50 33.36 15.02
CA LYS A 198 24.96 32.47 16.08
C LYS A 198 23.94 31.44 15.56
N GLU A 199 23.82 31.27 14.24
CA GLU A 199 22.86 30.34 13.65
C GLU A 199 23.28 28.88 13.86
N LYS A 200 22.41 28.11 14.52
CA LYS A 200 22.56 26.65 14.65
C LYS A 200 22.12 26.00 13.34
N VAL A 201 23.06 25.78 12.43
CA VAL A 201 22.81 25.01 11.22
C VAL A 201 22.46 23.57 11.63
N PRO A 202 21.33 23.00 11.17
CA PRO A 202 21.07 21.59 11.39
C PRO A 202 22.24 20.81 10.78
N LYS A 203 22.93 19.98 11.60
CA LYS A 203 23.89 19.02 11.08
C LYS A 203 23.16 18.26 9.98
N LYS A 204 23.73 18.26 8.75
CA LYS A 204 23.13 17.58 7.61
C LYS A 204 22.64 16.22 8.09
N ALA A 205 21.33 15.98 8.04
CA ALA A 205 20.84 14.63 8.02
C ALA A 205 21.26 14.06 6.67
N GLU A 206 22.56 13.79 6.50
CA GLU A 206 23.03 12.82 5.52
C GLU A 206 22.30 11.55 5.93
N GLY A 207 21.12 11.33 5.33
CA GLY A 207 20.26 10.22 5.71
C GLY A 207 21.12 8.99 5.71
N ARG A 208 21.28 8.33 6.88
CA ARG A 208 22.32 7.33 7.18
C ARG A 208 22.69 6.55 5.93
N LYS A 209 23.65 7.08 5.16
CA LYS A 209 24.21 6.31 4.06
C LYS A 209 25.02 5.29 4.81
N ARG A 210 24.64 4.02 4.71
CA ARG A 210 25.49 2.93 5.15
C ARG A 210 26.79 3.12 4.38
N LYS A 211 27.79 3.71 5.02
CA LYS A 211 29.16 3.66 4.53
C LYS A 211 29.54 2.21 4.79
N PHE A 212 29.48 1.40 3.75
CA PHE A 212 30.08 0.08 3.80
C PHE A 212 31.59 0.32 3.82
N ASP A 213 32.26 -0.35 4.74
CA ASP A 213 33.72 -0.39 4.69
C ASP A 213 34.16 -1.12 3.42
N ALA A 214 35.36 -0.81 2.92
CA ALA A 214 35.94 -1.53 1.80
C ALA A 214 36.05 -3.04 2.12
N VAL A 215 35.86 -3.89 1.11
CA VAL A 215 35.89 -5.35 1.26
C VAL A 215 37.29 -5.87 1.66
N ALA A 216 38.34 -5.15 1.26
CA ALA A 216 39.71 -5.38 1.70
C ALA A 216 40.25 -4.08 2.30
N GLY A 217 40.56 -4.10 3.59
CA GLY A 217 41.14 -2.98 4.32
C GLY A 217 42.50 -3.31 4.92
N GLU A 218 42.98 -2.41 5.78
CA GLU A 218 44.18 -2.65 6.57
C GLU A 218 43.90 -3.71 7.65
N TYR A 219 44.74 -4.75 7.72
CA TYR A 219 44.55 -5.91 8.62
C TYR A 219 44.35 -5.54 10.09
N SER A 220 45.05 -4.49 10.55
CA SER A 220 44.90 -3.96 11.92
C SER A 220 43.46 -3.53 12.23
N SER A 221 42.82 -2.84 11.28
CA SER A 221 41.45 -2.35 11.42
C SER A 221 40.40 -3.47 11.36
N GLU A 222 40.68 -4.57 10.67
CA GLU A 222 39.80 -5.75 10.63
C GLU A 222 39.89 -6.55 11.92
N LYS A 223 41.10 -6.68 12.47
CA LYS A 223 41.34 -7.36 13.75
C LYS A 223 40.64 -6.65 14.92
N THR A 224 40.67 -5.33 14.97
CA THR A 224 39.96 -4.57 16.02
C THR A 224 38.44 -4.74 15.91
N LYS A 225 37.87 -4.65 14.70
CA LYS A 225 36.43 -4.86 14.48
C LYS A 225 35.98 -6.26 14.85
N THR A 226 36.75 -7.28 14.50
CA THR A 226 36.44 -8.67 14.84
C THR A 226 36.52 -8.90 16.36
N LEU A 227 37.52 -8.32 17.04
CA LEU A 227 37.60 -8.34 18.50
C LEU A 227 36.41 -7.65 19.16
N GLU A 228 35.97 -6.48 18.67
CA GLU A 228 34.78 -5.80 19.20
C GLU A 228 33.50 -6.65 19.05
N VAL A 229 33.37 -7.40 17.95
CA VAL A 229 32.23 -8.31 17.75
C VAL A 229 32.28 -9.44 18.78
N VAL A 230 33.47 -10.02 19.00
CA VAL A 230 33.67 -11.07 20.01
C VAL A 230 33.37 -10.55 21.42
N GLU A 231 33.86 -9.37 21.79
CA GLU A 231 33.55 -8.75 23.08
C GLU A 231 32.05 -8.51 23.28
N LYS A 232 31.34 -8.08 22.21
CA LYS A 232 29.88 -7.90 22.24
C LYS A 232 29.15 -9.23 22.40
N MET A 233 29.66 -10.32 21.84
CA MET A 233 29.09 -11.67 22.05
C MET A 233 29.36 -12.20 23.45
N LEU A 234 30.54 -11.90 24.02
CA LEU A 234 30.92 -12.30 25.37
C LEU A 234 30.15 -11.53 26.46
N LYS A 235 29.88 -10.25 26.23
CA LYS A 235 28.98 -9.46 27.07
C LYS A 235 27.55 -9.96 26.87
N LYS A 236 27.03 -10.80 27.79
CA LYS A 236 25.66 -11.33 27.81
C LYS A 236 24.58 -10.25 28.05
N GLY A 237 24.64 -9.11 27.37
CA GLY A 237 23.62 -8.06 27.40
C GLY A 237 22.64 -8.16 26.22
N PRO A 238 21.42 -7.61 26.34
CA PRO A 238 20.49 -7.54 25.23
C PRO A 238 21.07 -6.67 24.10
N VAL A 239 21.18 -7.23 22.89
CA VAL A 239 21.77 -6.57 21.70
C VAL A 239 20.90 -5.42 21.18
N LEU A 240 19.65 -5.30 21.66
CA LEU A 240 18.70 -4.27 21.25
C LEU A 240 18.02 -3.67 22.50
N ASP A 241 18.04 -2.34 22.62
CA ASP A 241 17.18 -1.63 23.56
C ASP A 241 15.72 -1.84 23.16
N ILE A 242 15.01 -2.68 23.92
CA ILE A 242 13.61 -3.04 23.68
C ILE A 242 12.65 -1.93 24.17
N ASN A 243 13.17 -0.91 24.88
CA ASN A 243 12.41 0.24 25.34
C ASN A 243 12.64 1.46 24.44
N LYS A 244 11.98 1.48 23.28
CA LYS A 244 11.67 2.73 22.57
C LYS A 244 10.49 2.63 21.62
#